data_AF-A0A0D0A5R5-F1
#
_entry.id   AF-A0A0D0A5R5-F1
#
_cell.length_a   1.000
_cell.length_b   1.000
_cell.length_c   1.000
_cell.angle_alpha   90.00
_cell.angle_beta   90.00
_cell.angle_gamma   90.00
#
_symmetry.space_group_name_H-M   'P 1'
#
loop_
_entity.id
_entity.type
_entity.pdbx_description
1 polymer ?
#
loop_
_entity_poly.entity_id
_entity_poly.type
_entity_poly.pdbx_seq_one_letter_code
_entity_poly.pdbx_strand_id
1 'polypeptide(L)'
;MEDVEVEFSDSRISNRSKYPKVGYPSRKRKTTYRICDGDGSSGSSEEDSQVEGDDEELELEIVQRNTHRAATDTRSRKTTDSILSSELPAIQHQFASDIFQLAPSPKLASNSHWVLLNPAQRLRTKVEIFHSLDLSGIFRQVQYRVINDADWDNLVFQRYFPAKGASTAKALQQFPSASYYRQWQALMDGLDEDRAEIIQNRLRQWFNNLYWVPHPGSDRMWTTKKGGKEWTMLPPGEPGNCPRIAVNPRFIGKDADIVLATGTS
;
A
#
# COMPACT_ATOMS: atom_id res chain seq x y z
N MET A 1 23.23 -40.40 -37.32
CA MET A 1 22.71 -39.50 -36.26
C MET A 1 23.91 -39.27 -35.37
N GLU A 2 24.53 -38.11 -35.55
CA GLU A 2 25.77 -37.73 -34.86
C GLU A 2 25.42 -37.12 -33.50
N ASP A 3 26.03 -37.66 -32.45
CA ASP A 3 25.92 -37.17 -31.08
C ASP A 3 26.78 -35.90 -30.92
N VAL A 4 26.13 -34.80 -30.54
CA VAL A 4 26.79 -33.53 -30.23
C VAL A 4 26.90 -33.42 -28.72
N GLU A 5 28.09 -33.71 -28.18
CA GLU A 5 28.47 -33.39 -26.81
C GLU A 5 28.77 -31.88 -26.72
N VAL A 6 28.07 -31.17 -25.84
CA VAL A 6 28.33 -29.76 -25.53
C VAL A 6 28.96 -29.66 -24.15
N GLU A 7 30.28 -29.51 -24.09
CA GLU A 7 31.01 -29.15 -22.88
C GLU A 7 30.77 -27.67 -22.52
N PHE A 8 30.17 -27.41 -21.36
CA PHE A 8 30.13 -26.07 -20.77
C PHE A 8 31.25 -25.91 -19.76
N SER A 9 32.18 -25.01 -20.08
CA SER A 9 33.30 -24.62 -19.23
C SER A 9 32.87 -23.56 -18.20
N ASP A 10 33.07 -23.90 -16.93
CA ASP A 10 32.62 -23.17 -15.76
C ASP A 10 33.65 -22.10 -15.34
N SER A 11 33.39 -20.84 -15.69
CA SER A 11 34.26 -19.70 -15.35
C SER A 11 33.77 -18.98 -14.08
N ARG A 12 34.38 -19.31 -12.94
CA ARG A 12 34.15 -18.66 -11.64
C ARG A 12 34.65 -17.22 -11.62
N ILE A 13 33.75 -16.25 -11.56
CA ILE A 13 34.06 -14.84 -11.25
C ILE A 13 33.87 -14.62 -9.74
N SER A 14 34.98 -14.47 -9.01
CA SER A 14 35.02 -14.10 -7.59
C SER A 14 34.98 -12.58 -7.42
N ASN A 15 33.83 -12.04 -7.03
CA ASN A 15 33.70 -10.63 -6.59
C ASN A 15 33.57 -10.54 -5.06
N ARG A 16 34.71 -10.44 -4.36
CA ARG A 16 34.78 -10.02 -2.95
C ARG A 16 34.73 -8.49 -2.87
N SER A 17 33.56 -7.94 -2.55
CA SER A 17 33.42 -6.52 -2.18
C SER A 17 33.91 -6.30 -0.73
N LYS A 18 35.00 -5.53 -0.58
CA LYS A 18 35.53 -5.01 0.69
C LYS A 18 34.92 -3.64 0.95
N TYR A 19 33.94 -3.55 1.84
CA TYR A 19 33.60 -2.26 2.47
C TYR A 19 33.41 -2.43 3.99
N PRO A 20 34.00 -1.53 4.81
CA PRO A 20 33.88 -1.59 6.25
C PRO A 20 32.48 -1.14 6.71
N LYS A 21 31.93 -1.85 7.71
CA LYS A 21 30.65 -1.51 8.36
C LYS A 21 30.83 -0.31 9.27
N VAL A 22 30.21 0.82 8.93
CA VAL A 22 30.09 1.98 9.83
C VAL A 22 28.86 1.78 10.72
N GLY A 23 29.08 1.66 12.02
CA GLY A 23 28.01 1.53 13.02
C GLY A 23 27.46 2.89 13.42
N TYR A 24 26.14 3.08 13.37
CA TYR A 24 25.48 4.25 13.93
C TYR A 24 24.67 3.87 15.18
N PRO A 25 24.77 4.66 16.27
CA PRO A 25 24.04 4.39 17.50
C PRO A 25 22.55 4.74 17.35
N SER A 26 21.70 3.82 17.80
CA SER A 26 20.24 3.93 17.76
C SER A 26 19.75 4.85 18.89
N ARG A 27 19.32 6.08 18.57
CA ARG A 27 18.69 7.00 19.53
C ARG A 27 17.18 6.75 19.59
N LYS A 28 16.71 6.23 20.71
CA LYS A 28 15.29 6.20 21.09
C LYS A 28 14.86 7.63 21.46
N ARG A 29 13.86 8.20 20.78
CA ARG A 29 13.19 9.43 21.21
C ARG A 29 11.77 9.09 21.66
N LYS A 30 11.45 9.45 22.91
CA LYS A 30 10.09 9.55 23.44
C LYS A 30 9.50 10.87 22.94
N THR A 31 8.33 10.78 22.31
CA THR A 31 7.52 11.95 21.94
C THR A 31 6.43 12.11 22.99
N THR A 32 6.45 13.23 23.70
CA THR A 32 5.38 13.67 24.61
C THR A 32 4.66 14.84 23.94
N TYR A 33 3.34 14.76 23.84
CA TYR A 33 2.49 15.84 23.34
C TYR A 33 2.07 16.74 24.50
N ARG A 34 2.15 18.05 24.29
CA ARG A 34 1.70 19.10 25.21
C ARG A 34 0.40 19.65 24.62
N ILE A 35 -0.69 19.51 25.38
CA ILE A 35 -1.98 20.13 25.08
C ILE A 35 -1.89 21.58 25.57
N CYS A 36 -2.18 22.54 24.69
CA CYS A 36 -2.29 23.95 25.03
C CYS A 36 -3.78 24.26 25.13
N ASP A 37 -4.26 24.54 26.34
CA ASP A 37 -5.59 25.09 26.57
C ASP A 37 -5.60 26.56 26.14
N GLY A 38 -6.44 26.88 25.16
CA GLY A 38 -6.67 28.22 24.65
C GLY A 38 -7.88 28.83 25.33
N ASP A 39 -7.61 29.74 26.26
CA ASP A 39 -8.55 30.64 26.90
C ASP A 39 -9.00 31.72 25.90
N GLY A 40 -10.28 32.10 25.91
CA GLY A 40 -10.86 32.94 24.84
C GLY A 40 -12.18 33.60 25.23
N SER A 41 -12.10 34.52 26.19
CA SER A 41 -13.12 35.51 26.55
C SER A 41 -13.42 36.46 25.38
N SER A 42 -14.69 36.80 25.14
CA SER A 42 -15.11 38.04 24.45
C SER A 42 -16.60 38.30 24.69
N GLY A 43 -16.91 39.49 25.22
CA GLY A 43 -18.26 39.95 25.51
C GLY A 43 -18.84 40.87 24.43
N SER A 44 -20.08 41.33 24.70
CA SER A 44 -20.71 42.64 24.41
C SER A 44 -20.46 43.25 23.02
N SER A 45 -21.43 43.72 22.24
CA SER A 45 -22.66 44.44 22.59
C SER A 45 -23.55 44.53 21.35
N GLU A 46 -24.85 44.59 21.59
CA GLU A 46 -25.90 44.86 20.61
C GLU A 46 -25.87 46.34 20.20
N GLU A 47 -25.78 46.60 18.90
CA GLU A 47 -26.14 47.89 18.30
C GLU A 47 -27.20 47.66 17.22
N ASP A 48 -28.44 48.02 17.58
CA ASP A 48 -29.58 48.14 16.67
C ASP A 48 -29.35 49.30 15.71
N SER A 49 -29.28 49.01 14.42
CA SER A 49 -29.30 50.01 13.35
C SER A 49 -30.35 49.61 12.31
N GLN A 50 -31.48 50.32 12.32
CA GLN A 50 -32.46 50.32 11.26
C GLN A 50 -31.85 50.95 10.00
N VAL A 51 -31.64 50.13 8.97
CA VAL A 51 -31.32 50.57 7.61
C VAL A 51 -32.50 50.15 6.74
N GLU A 52 -33.41 51.10 6.47
CA GLU A 52 -34.36 50.99 5.36
C GLU A 52 -33.66 51.56 4.11
N GLY A 53 -33.31 50.69 3.16
CA GLY A 53 -32.68 51.07 1.91
C GLY A 53 -32.32 49.88 1.04
N ASP A 54 -33.08 49.73 -0.05
CA ASP A 54 -32.71 49.07 -1.30
C ASP A 54 -32.61 47.53 -1.32
N ASP A 55 -33.75 46.87 -1.12
CA ASP A 55 -33.92 45.40 -1.14
C ASP A 55 -33.66 44.73 -2.53
N GLU A 56 -33.64 45.47 -3.64
CA GLU A 56 -33.47 44.87 -4.97
C GLU A 56 -32.00 44.60 -5.36
N GLU A 57 -31.03 45.33 -4.80
CA GLU A 57 -29.61 45.15 -5.14
C GLU A 57 -29.00 43.93 -4.42
N LEU A 58 -29.50 43.61 -3.23
CA LEU A 58 -29.08 42.47 -2.41
C LEU A 58 -29.54 41.12 -2.97
N GLU A 59 -30.72 41.03 -3.59
CA GLU A 59 -31.18 39.79 -4.24
C GLU A 59 -30.33 39.42 -5.47
N LEU A 60 -29.93 40.40 -6.28
CA LEU A 60 -29.09 40.16 -7.45
C LEU A 60 -27.69 39.66 -7.06
N GLU A 61 -27.13 40.14 -5.95
CA GLU A 61 -25.83 39.70 -5.45
C GLU A 61 -25.87 38.26 -4.89
N ILE A 62 -26.97 37.87 -4.22
CA ILE A 62 -27.17 36.51 -3.72
C ILE A 62 -27.35 35.50 -4.87
N VAL A 63 -28.11 35.86 -5.91
CA VAL A 63 -28.30 35.02 -7.11
C VAL A 63 -26.97 34.83 -7.87
N GLN A 64 -26.17 35.88 -7.98
CA GLN A 64 -24.83 35.80 -8.59
C GLN A 64 -23.87 34.93 -7.76
N ARG A 65 -23.87 35.06 -6.43
CA ARG A 65 -23.07 34.19 -5.53
C ARG A 65 -23.50 32.72 -5.62
N ASN A 66 -24.80 32.44 -5.70
CA ASN A 66 -25.34 31.08 -5.80
C ASN A 66 -25.05 30.43 -7.16
N THR A 67 -25.12 31.18 -8.25
CA THR A 67 -24.78 30.68 -9.59
C THR A 67 -23.28 30.41 -9.74
N HIS A 68 -22.41 31.25 -9.17
CA HIS A 68 -20.97 30.96 -9.11
C HIS A 68 -20.65 29.71 -8.28
N ARG A 69 -21.38 29.47 -7.18
CA ARG A 69 -21.24 28.25 -6.35
C ARG A 69 -21.67 26.98 -7.09
N ALA A 70 -22.73 27.05 -7.90
CA ALA A 70 -23.19 25.93 -8.71
C ALA A 70 -22.24 25.59 -9.87
N ALA A 71 -21.59 26.60 -10.46
CA ALA A 71 -20.63 26.42 -11.54
C ALA A 71 -19.29 25.82 -11.07
N THR A 72 -18.84 26.15 -9.85
CA THR A 72 -17.63 25.55 -9.27
C THR A 72 -17.85 24.09 -8.87
N ASP A 73 -19.04 23.74 -8.40
CA ASP A 73 -19.39 22.37 -8.00
C ASP A 73 -19.49 21.41 -9.21
N THR A 74 -20.11 21.85 -10.31
CA THR A 74 -20.24 21.04 -11.53
C THR A 74 -18.90 20.75 -12.22
N ARG A 75 -17.97 21.72 -12.26
CA ARG A 75 -16.60 21.50 -12.77
C ARG A 75 -15.77 20.61 -11.83
N SER A 76 -15.98 20.73 -10.53
CA SER A 76 -15.32 19.92 -9.51
C SER A 76 -15.68 18.43 -9.66
N ARG A 77 -16.97 18.12 -9.76
CA ARG A 77 -17.49 16.76 -9.87
C ARG A 77 -17.00 16.01 -11.10
N LYS A 78 -16.96 16.70 -12.25
CA LYS A 78 -16.48 16.13 -13.53
C LYS A 78 -15.03 15.64 -13.46
N THR A 79 -14.20 16.25 -12.60
CA THR A 79 -12.79 15.88 -12.44
C THR A 79 -12.64 14.62 -11.59
N THR A 80 -13.37 14.52 -10.48
CA THR A 80 -13.37 13.32 -9.62
C THR A 80 -13.90 12.09 -10.38
N ASP A 81 -15.00 12.24 -11.12
CA ASP A 81 -15.57 11.15 -11.91
C ASP A 81 -14.59 10.66 -12.99
N SER A 82 -13.86 11.57 -13.63
CA SER A 82 -12.80 11.23 -14.58
C SER A 82 -11.71 10.38 -13.92
N ILE A 83 -11.20 10.80 -12.76
CA ILE A 83 -10.15 10.07 -12.02
C ILE A 83 -10.61 8.69 -11.60
N LEU A 84 -11.85 8.58 -11.10
CA LEU A 84 -12.47 7.31 -10.72
C LEU A 84 -12.58 6.35 -11.91
N SER A 85 -12.79 6.89 -13.12
CA SER A 85 -12.96 6.09 -14.34
C SER A 85 -11.66 5.68 -15.04
N SER A 86 -10.57 6.46 -14.91
CA SER A 86 -9.31 6.21 -15.66
C SER A 86 -8.12 5.87 -14.78
N GLU A 87 -7.83 6.68 -13.75
CA GLU A 87 -6.58 6.59 -12.97
C GLU A 87 -6.63 5.44 -11.97
N LEU A 88 -7.74 5.30 -11.24
CA LEU A 88 -7.87 4.22 -10.25
C LEU A 88 -7.76 2.83 -10.87
N PRO A 89 -8.46 2.50 -11.99
CA PRO A 89 -8.28 1.22 -12.65
C PRO A 89 -6.83 0.98 -13.10
N ALA A 90 -6.13 2.00 -13.60
CA ALA A 90 -4.74 1.87 -14.01
C ALA A 90 -3.82 1.50 -12.82
N ILE A 91 -3.98 2.17 -11.68
CA ILE A 91 -3.25 1.85 -10.44
C ILE A 91 -3.54 0.42 -10.00
N GLN A 92 -4.82 0.01 -10.00
CA GLN A 92 -5.25 -1.33 -9.61
C GLN A 92 -4.68 -2.42 -10.53
N HIS A 93 -4.65 -2.18 -11.84
CA HIS A 93 -4.07 -3.10 -12.82
C HIS A 93 -2.56 -3.26 -12.64
N GLN A 94 -1.84 -2.19 -12.33
CA GLN A 94 -0.39 -2.22 -12.14
C GLN A 94 0.03 -2.84 -10.80
N PHE A 95 -0.82 -2.72 -9.77
CA PHE A 95 -0.55 -3.11 -8.39
C PHE A 95 0.05 -4.52 -8.25
N ALA A 96 -0.61 -5.52 -8.84
CA ALA A 96 -0.20 -6.91 -8.68
C ALA A 96 1.16 -7.20 -9.34
N SER A 97 1.33 -6.75 -10.57
CA SER A 97 2.59 -6.92 -11.31
C SER A 97 3.78 -6.33 -10.55
N ASP A 98 3.65 -5.10 -10.05
CA ASP A 98 4.71 -4.43 -9.30
C ASP A 98 5.07 -5.15 -8.00
N ILE A 99 4.06 -5.60 -7.24
CA ILE A 99 4.28 -6.34 -5.99
C ILE A 99 5.19 -7.54 -6.23
N PHE A 100 4.94 -8.31 -7.29
CA PHE A 100 5.68 -9.54 -7.58
C PHE A 100 7.03 -9.28 -8.25
N GLN A 101 7.15 -8.24 -9.06
CA GLN A 101 8.45 -7.83 -9.61
C GLN A 101 9.42 -7.42 -8.50
N LEU A 102 8.91 -6.84 -7.42
CA LEU A 102 9.69 -6.40 -6.25
C LEU A 102 9.78 -7.44 -5.13
N ALA A 103 9.29 -8.66 -5.39
CA ALA A 103 9.35 -9.75 -4.43
C ALA A 103 10.81 -10.09 -4.06
N PRO A 104 11.07 -10.39 -2.79
CA PRO A 104 12.42 -10.60 -2.32
C PRO A 104 12.98 -11.90 -2.92
N SER A 105 14.30 -11.94 -3.12
CA SER A 105 15.03 -13.14 -3.49
C SER A 105 16.03 -13.49 -2.38
N PRO A 106 16.19 -14.77 -2.02
CA PRO A 106 17.22 -15.16 -1.07
C PRO A 106 18.62 -14.79 -1.62
N LYS A 107 19.50 -14.36 -0.72
CA LYS A 107 20.86 -13.90 -1.07
C LYS A 107 21.85 -15.02 -1.34
N LEU A 108 21.53 -16.24 -0.89
CA LEU A 108 22.38 -17.42 -1.03
C LEU A 108 21.97 -18.17 -2.29
N ALA A 109 22.94 -18.42 -3.18
CA ALA A 109 22.73 -19.12 -4.44
C ALA A 109 22.18 -20.54 -4.26
N SER A 110 22.37 -21.15 -3.09
CA SER A 110 21.82 -22.48 -2.75
C SER A 110 20.32 -22.48 -2.44
N ASN A 111 19.72 -21.31 -2.20
CA ASN A 111 18.32 -21.23 -1.79
C ASN A 111 17.44 -20.92 -3.00
N SER A 112 16.50 -21.82 -3.28
CA SER A 112 15.44 -21.62 -4.27
C SER A 112 14.64 -20.35 -3.96
N HIS A 113 14.19 -19.63 -5.00
CA HIS A 113 13.38 -18.42 -4.83
C HIS A 113 12.12 -18.69 -4.00
N TRP A 114 11.75 -17.74 -3.12
CA TRP A 114 10.51 -17.88 -2.35
C TRP A 114 9.25 -17.82 -3.23
N VAL A 115 9.29 -16.99 -4.27
CA VAL A 115 8.21 -16.87 -5.27
C VAL A 115 8.48 -17.80 -6.43
N LEU A 116 7.50 -18.67 -6.73
CA LEU A 116 7.57 -19.66 -7.81
C LEU A 116 7.32 -19.07 -9.19
N LEU A 117 6.66 -17.91 -9.26
CA LEU A 117 6.42 -17.20 -10.51
C LEU A 117 7.75 -16.81 -11.16
N ASN A 118 7.91 -17.17 -12.43
CA ASN A 118 9.03 -16.72 -13.26
C ASN A 118 8.86 -15.22 -13.66
N PRO A 119 9.90 -14.55 -14.18
CA PRO A 119 9.82 -13.12 -14.51
C PRO A 119 8.67 -12.74 -15.45
N ALA A 120 8.37 -13.57 -16.46
CA ALA A 120 7.28 -13.31 -17.40
C ALA A 120 5.90 -13.45 -16.74
N GLN A 121 5.74 -14.43 -15.84
CA GLN A 121 4.52 -14.59 -15.04
C GLN A 121 4.32 -13.40 -14.11
N ARG A 122 5.38 -12.96 -13.40
CA ARG A 122 5.32 -11.79 -12.51
C ARG A 122 4.87 -10.52 -13.24
N LEU A 123 5.39 -10.31 -14.45
CA LEU A 123 5.02 -9.14 -15.27
C LEU A 123 3.53 -9.16 -15.65
N ARG A 124 2.98 -10.34 -15.92
CA ARG A 124 1.59 -10.55 -16.36
C ARG A 124 0.62 -10.80 -15.20
N THR A 125 1.11 -10.76 -13.95
CA THR A 125 0.28 -11.01 -12.77
C THR A 125 -0.80 -9.94 -12.66
N LYS A 126 -2.03 -10.40 -12.42
CA LYS A 126 -3.21 -9.56 -12.23
C LYS A 126 -3.72 -9.65 -10.79
N VAL A 127 -4.66 -8.77 -10.41
CA VAL A 127 -5.16 -8.64 -9.04
C VAL A 127 -5.82 -9.91 -8.50
N GLU A 128 -6.37 -10.76 -9.37
CA GLU A 128 -7.06 -12.00 -9.01
C GLU A 128 -6.16 -12.99 -8.25
N ILE A 129 -4.83 -12.85 -8.37
CA ILE A 129 -3.87 -13.62 -7.58
C ILE A 129 -4.06 -13.41 -6.06
N PHE A 130 -4.60 -12.27 -5.65
CA PHE A 130 -4.89 -11.93 -4.26
C PHE A 130 -6.27 -12.40 -3.81
N HIS A 131 -7.07 -13.05 -4.67
CA HIS A 131 -8.39 -13.60 -4.35
C HIS A 131 -8.36 -15.12 -4.12
N SER A 132 -7.18 -15.69 -3.87
CA SER A 132 -6.99 -17.10 -3.51
C SER A 132 -6.18 -17.21 -2.22
N LEU A 133 -6.66 -18.01 -1.28
CA LEU A 133 -5.89 -18.43 -0.09
C LEU A 133 -5.06 -19.71 -0.35
N ASP A 134 -5.21 -20.33 -1.53
CA ASP A 134 -4.24 -21.30 -2.01
C ASP A 134 -3.03 -20.53 -2.58
N LEU A 135 -1.95 -20.57 -1.83
CA LEU A 135 -0.69 -19.89 -2.12
C LEU A 135 0.32 -20.81 -2.82
N SER A 136 -0.04 -22.08 -3.06
CA SER A 136 0.85 -23.14 -3.51
C SER A 136 1.49 -22.88 -4.87
N GLY A 137 0.74 -22.30 -5.79
CA GLY A 137 1.24 -21.91 -7.11
C GLY A 137 2.08 -20.62 -7.11
N ILE A 138 2.16 -19.94 -5.97
CA ILE A 138 2.75 -18.60 -5.86
C ILE A 138 4.04 -18.65 -5.06
N PHE A 139 4.03 -19.37 -3.93
CA PHE A 139 5.16 -19.40 -3.01
C PHE A 139 5.60 -20.81 -2.66
N ARG A 140 6.90 -20.98 -2.51
CA ARG A 140 7.51 -22.18 -1.93
C ARG A 140 7.35 -22.21 -0.41
N GLN A 141 7.53 -21.05 0.23
CA GLN A 141 7.47 -20.91 1.68
C GLN A 141 7.07 -19.49 2.05
N VAL A 142 6.13 -19.35 2.98
CA VAL A 142 5.72 -18.06 3.56
C VAL A 142 5.46 -18.18 5.06
N GLN A 143 5.39 -17.03 5.72
CA GLN A 143 4.72 -16.89 6.99
C GLN A 143 3.46 -16.08 6.76
N TYR A 144 2.37 -16.43 7.41
CA TYR A 144 1.16 -15.63 7.37
C TYR A 144 0.65 -15.34 8.77
N ARG A 145 -0.14 -14.28 8.85
CA ARG A 145 -0.94 -13.94 10.02
C ARG A 145 -2.25 -13.33 9.54
N VAL A 146 -3.34 -13.72 10.20
CA VAL A 146 -4.62 -13.00 10.08
C VAL A 146 -4.51 -11.69 10.85
N ILE A 147 -4.64 -10.59 10.13
CA ILE A 147 -4.56 -9.25 10.69
C ILE A 147 -5.95 -8.88 11.23
N ASN A 148 -6.05 -8.13 12.32
CA ASN A 148 -7.36 -7.63 12.77
C ASN A 148 -7.85 -6.51 11.82
N ASP A 149 -9.15 -6.22 11.83
CA ASP A 149 -9.74 -5.25 10.90
C ASP A 149 -9.08 -3.86 11.02
N ALA A 150 -8.81 -3.42 12.26
CA ALA A 150 -8.21 -2.13 12.52
C ALA A 150 -6.79 -2.01 11.94
N ASP A 151 -5.96 -3.04 12.09
CA ASP A 151 -4.60 -3.07 11.56
C ASP A 151 -4.61 -3.23 10.04
N TRP A 152 -5.58 -3.96 9.47
CA TRP A 152 -5.73 -4.05 8.02
C TRP A 152 -5.98 -2.66 7.41
N ASP A 153 -6.92 -1.89 7.98
CA ASP A 153 -7.30 -0.58 7.46
C ASP A 153 -6.31 0.54 7.83
N ASN A 154 -5.76 0.53 9.04
CA ASN A 154 -4.92 1.63 9.55
C ASN A 154 -3.41 1.39 9.36
N LEU A 155 -2.97 0.14 9.29
CA LEU A 155 -1.55 -0.19 9.13
C LEU A 155 -1.28 -0.72 7.72
N VAL A 156 -1.94 -1.79 7.29
CA VAL A 156 -1.62 -2.44 6.02
C VAL A 156 -1.99 -1.53 4.85
N PHE A 157 -3.25 -1.11 4.76
CA PHE A 157 -3.72 -0.24 3.66
C PHE A 157 -2.92 1.07 3.59
N GLN A 158 -2.72 1.77 4.70
CA GLN A 158 -2.01 3.06 4.74
C GLN A 158 -0.53 2.96 4.31
N ARG A 159 0.07 1.76 4.36
CA ARG A 159 1.43 1.54 3.82
C ARG A 159 1.45 1.44 2.31
N TYR A 160 0.41 0.83 1.72
CA TYR A 160 0.28 0.68 0.27
C TYR A 160 -0.25 1.96 -0.38
N PHE A 161 -1.19 2.62 0.26
CA PHE A 161 -1.91 3.78 -0.24
C PHE A 161 -1.97 4.87 0.83
N PRO A 162 -0.83 5.54 1.11
CA PRO A 162 -0.77 6.58 2.12
C PRO A 162 -1.72 7.73 1.79
N ALA A 163 -2.29 8.33 2.82
CA ALA A 163 -3.08 9.55 2.70
C ALA A 163 -2.25 10.70 2.11
N LYS A 164 -2.95 11.71 1.59
CA LYS A 164 -2.31 12.94 1.11
C LYS A 164 -1.48 13.57 2.24
N GLY A 165 -0.28 14.05 1.90
CA GLY A 165 0.63 14.66 2.89
C GLY A 165 1.23 13.71 3.93
N ALA A 166 0.93 12.41 3.89
CA ALA A 166 1.46 11.46 4.86
C ALA A 166 2.99 11.39 4.78
N SER A 167 3.64 11.51 5.95
CA SER A 167 5.10 11.41 6.03
C SER A 167 5.56 9.97 5.74
N THR A 168 6.13 9.76 4.56
CA THR A 168 6.78 8.49 4.24
C THR A 168 8.08 8.35 5.04
N ALA A 169 8.37 7.13 5.51
CA ALA A 169 9.66 6.86 6.14
C ALA A 169 10.81 7.24 5.19
N LYS A 170 11.88 7.85 5.71
CA LYS A 170 13.01 8.34 4.89
C LYS A 170 13.73 7.25 4.07
N ALA A 171 13.50 5.98 4.37
CA ALA A 171 14.16 4.83 3.73
C ALA A 171 13.15 3.73 3.36
N LEU A 172 12.09 4.07 2.61
CA LEU A 172 11.17 3.07 2.08
C LEU A 172 11.86 2.19 1.04
N GLN A 173 11.85 0.89 1.28
CA GLN A 173 12.30 -0.15 0.35
C GLN A 173 11.11 -0.62 -0.49
N GLN A 174 11.37 -0.87 -1.78
CA GLN A 174 10.43 -1.42 -2.76
C GLN A 174 9.31 -0.45 -3.18
N PHE A 175 8.62 0.20 -2.25
CA PHE A 175 7.53 1.12 -2.58
C PHE A 175 7.91 2.20 -3.60
N PRO A 176 9.01 2.97 -3.45
CA PRO A 176 9.34 4.02 -4.41
C PRO A 176 9.69 3.50 -5.81
N SER A 177 10.04 2.21 -5.94
CA SER A 177 10.34 1.56 -7.21
C SER A 177 9.09 1.02 -7.90
N ALA A 178 7.97 0.90 -7.19
CA ALA A 178 6.70 0.44 -7.77
C ALA A 178 6.06 1.58 -8.57
N SER A 179 5.66 1.27 -9.80
CA SER A 179 4.98 2.19 -10.70
C SER A 179 3.60 2.58 -10.17
N TYR A 180 2.80 1.63 -9.65
CA TYR A 180 1.49 1.94 -9.05
C TYR A 180 1.63 2.94 -7.89
N TYR A 181 2.70 2.80 -7.08
CA TYR A 181 2.91 3.64 -5.90
C TYR A 181 3.29 5.07 -6.31
N ARG A 182 4.15 5.22 -7.33
CA ARG A 182 4.48 6.54 -7.89
C ARG A 182 3.26 7.21 -8.54
N GLN A 183 2.44 6.45 -9.27
CA GLN A 183 1.18 6.95 -9.84
C GLN A 183 0.21 7.39 -8.75
N TRP A 184 0.07 6.59 -7.68
CA TRP A 184 -0.73 6.95 -6.51
C TRP A 184 -0.25 8.25 -5.86
N GLN A 185 1.06 8.39 -5.60
CA GLN A 185 1.60 9.61 -5.00
C GLN A 185 1.35 10.83 -5.89
N ALA A 186 1.64 10.74 -7.19
CA ALA A 186 1.40 11.83 -8.13
C ALA A 186 -0.09 12.22 -8.19
N LEU A 187 -0.99 11.23 -8.15
CA LEU A 187 -2.43 11.47 -8.09
C LEU A 187 -2.81 12.23 -6.80
N MET A 188 -2.37 11.74 -5.64
CA MET A 188 -2.71 12.36 -4.35
C MET A 188 -2.10 13.76 -4.18
N ASP A 189 -0.92 14.01 -4.75
CA ASP A 189 -0.28 15.33 -4.71
C ASP A 189 -1.08 16.37 -5.52
N GLY A 190 -1.70 15.95 -6.63
CA GLY A 190 -2.49 16.83 -7.50
C GLY A 190 -3.93 17.13 -7.05
N LEU A 191 -4.44 16.42 -6.03
CA LEU A 191 -5.80 16.58 -5.52
C LEU A 191 -5.89 17.59 -4.37
N ASP A 192 -7.04 18.21 -4.16
CA ASP A 192 -7.38 18.82 -2.87
C ASP A 192 -7.71 17.75 -1.81
N GLU A 193 -7.80 18.15 -0.54
CA GLU A 193 -7.96 17.21 0.59
C GLU A 193 -9.27 16.41 0.50
N ASP A 194 -10.38 17.08 0.22
CA ASP A 194 -11.71 16.46 0.14
C ASP A 194 -11.77 15.41 -0.98
N ARG A 195 -11.24 15.74 -2.16
CA ARG A 195 -11.16 14.78 -3.27
C ARG A 195 -10.20 13.65 -2.98
N ALA A 196 -9.04 13.93 -2.38
CA ALA A 196 -8.08 12.91 -2.01
C ALA A 196 -8.70 11.87 -1.06
N GLU A 197 -9.50 12.31 -0.09
CA GLU A 197 -10.23 11.43 0.81
C GLU A 197 -11.26 10.56 0.07
N ILE A 198 -12.06 11.13 -0.84
CA ILE A 198 -13.03 10.37 -1.65
C ILE A 198 -12.32 9.27 -2.47
N ILE A 199 -11.24 9.63 -3.15
CA ILE A 199 -10.47 8.70 -3.99
C ILE A 199 -9.84 7.61 -3.12
N GLN A 200 -9.26 7.97 -1.96
CA GLN A 200 -8.67 7.00 -1.04
C GLN A 200 -9.72 6.04 -0.48
N ASN A 201 -10.91 6.52 -0.13
CA ASN A 201 -12.00 5.69 0.35
C ASN A 201 -12.48 4.71 -0.73
N ARG A 202 -12.56 5.15 -1.99
CA ARG A 202 -12.89 4.25 -3.10
C ARG A 202 -11.84 3.17 -3.30
N LEU A 203 -10.56 3.53 -3.22
CA LEU A 203 -9.47 2.58 -3.35
C LEU A 203 -9.42 1.60 -2.16
N ARG A 204 -9.74 2.07 -0.95
CA ARG A 204 -9.89 1.24 0.25
C ARG A 204 -10.97 0.18 0.08
N GLN A 205 -12.13 0.55 -0.47
CA GLN A 205 -13.20 -0.43 -0.75
C GLN A 205 -12.70 -1.55 -1.68
N TRP A 206 -11.94 -1.20 -2.72
CA TRP A 206 -11.32 -2.20 -3.59
C TRP A 206 -10.28 -3.05 -2.85
N PHE A 207 -9.38 -2.42 -2.09
CA PHE A 207 -8.32 -3.11 -1.35
C PHE A 207 -8.89 -4.09 -0.31
N ASN A 208 -10.02 -3.75 0.31
CA ASN A 208 -10.70 -4.62 1.28
C ASN A 208 -11.33 -5.87 0.65
N ASN A 209 -11.35 -5.97 -0.68
CA ASN A 209 -11.73 -7.21 -1.39
C ASN A 209 -10.54 -8.15 -1.63
N LEU A 210 -9.30 -7.72 -1.37
CA LEU A 210 -8.12 -8.59 -1.49
C LEU A 210 -8.05 -9.53 -0.27
N TYR A 211 -7.83 -10.82 -0.51
CA TYR A 211 -7.83 -11.83 0.57
C TYR A 211 -6.52 -11.78 1.35
N TRP A 212 -5.44 -11.38 0.68
CA TRP A 212 -4.14 -11.23 1.30
C TRP A 212 -3.28 -10.24 0.50
N VAL A 213 -2.26 -9.71 1.16
CA VAL A 213 -1.19 -8.91 0.54
C VAL A 213 0.15 -9.23 1.24
N PRO A 214 1.30 -8.88 0.67
CA PRO A 214 2.54 -8.91 1.44
C PRO A 214 2.41 -8.07 2.72
N HIS A 215 2.88 -8.60 3.85
CA HIS A 215 2.83 -7.86 5.10
C HIS A 215 3.91 -6.76 5.10
N PRO A 216 3.52 -5.47 5.06
CA PRO A 216 4.49 -4.40 5.02
C PRO A 216 5.24 -4.30 6.34
N GLY A 217 6.53 -3.97 6.26
CA GLY A 217 7.29 -3.51 7.40
C GLY A 217 7.08 -2.00 7.60
N SER A 218 7.73 -1.43 8.62
CA SER A 218 7.76 0.02 8.78
C SER A 218 8.42 0.76 7.61
N ASP A 219 9.34 0.09 6.92
CA ASP A 219 10.23 0.64 5.91
C ASP A 219 10.24 -0.15 4.59
N ARG A 220 9.34 -1.12 4.38
CA ARG A 220 9.41 -2.03 3.22
C ARG A 220 8.07 -2.67 2.88
N MET A 221 7.89 -3.05 1.63
CA MET A 221 6.71 -3.77 1.17
C MET A 221 6.76 -5.24 1.59
N TRP A 222 7.91 -5.89 1.41
CA TRP A 222 8.09 -7.30 1.75
C TRP A 222 8.96 -7.46 3.00
N THR A 223 8.39 -8.05 4.04
CA THR A 223 9.14 -8.45 5.24
C THR A 223 9.54 -9.92 5.14
N THR A 224 10.83 -10.23 5.31
CA THR A 224 11.36 -11.61 5.25
C THR A 224 11.95 -12.12 6.58
N LYS A 225 11.72 -11.39 7.67
CA LYS A 225 12.28 -11.73 8.99
C LYS A 225 11.56 -12.93 9.60
N LYS A 226 12.29 -13.77 10.32
CA LYS A 226 11.73 -14.83 11.18
C LYS A 226 10.57 -14.31 12.05
N GLY A 227 9.41 -14.93 11.92
CA GLY A 227 8.18 -14.62 12.65
C GLY A 227 8.27 -14.99 14.13
N GLY A 228 7.50 -14.27 14.95
CA GLY A 228 7.22 -14.67 16.33
C GLY A 228 6.09 -15.70 16.40
N LYS A 229 5.58 -15.96 17.61
CA LYS A 229 4.51 -16.95 17.86
C LYS A 229 3.19 -16.67 17.13
N GLU A 230 2.96 -15.42 16.73
CA GLU A 230 1.75 -14.98 16.02
C GLU A 230 1.78 -15.29 14.51
N TRP A 231 2.86 -15.88 14.01
CA TRP A 231 3.06 -16.17 12.59
C TRP A 231 2.99 -17.67 12.37
N THR A 232 2.11 -18.09 11.46
CA THR A 232 2.03 -19.47 11.01
C THR A 232 2.92 -19.65 9.79
N MET A 233 3.75 -20.69 9.79
CA MET A 233 4.62 -21.02 8.68
C MET A 233 3.95 -21.99 7.73
N LEU A 234 4.08 -21.74 6.43
CA LEU A 234 3.70 -22.68 5.38
C LEU A 234 4.90 -22.94 4.45
N PRO A 235 5.17 -24.21 4.07
CA PRO A 235 4.62 -25.42 4.70
C PRO A 235 5.06 -25.49 6.18
N PRO A 236 4.38 -26.28 7.03
CA PRO A 236 4.77 -26.44 8.43
C PRO A 236 6.24 -26.88 8.54
N GLY A 237 7.00 -26.21 9.40
CA GLY A 237 8.44 -26.46 9.55
C GLY A 237 9.10 -25.51 10.54
N GLU A 238 10.43 -25.59 10.63
CA GLU A 238 11.18 -24.72 11.52
C GLU A 238 11.07 -23.24 11.11
N PRO A 239 10.84 -22.31 12.05
CA PRO A 239 10.66 -20.92 11.66
C PRO A 239 11.96 -20.30 11.12
N GLY A 240 12.01 -20.11 9.80
CA GLY A 240 13.09 -19.48 9.06
C GLY A 240 12.77 -18.05 8.56
N ASN A 241 13.65 -17.51 7.72
CA ASN A 241 13.41 -16.26 7.02
C ASN A 241 12.66 -16.54 5.70
N CYS A 242 11.43 -16.07 5.60
CA CYS A 242 10.61 -16.16 4.38
C CYS A 242 9.63 -14.97 4.32
N PRO A 243 9.04 -14.68 3.15
CA PRO A 243 8.08 -13.59 3.00
C PRO A 243 6.92 -13.72 3.97
N ARG A 244 6.53 -12.60 4.56
CA ARG A 244 5.36 -12.48 5.42
C ARG A 244 4.16 -12.00 4.64
N ILE A 245 3.02 -12.61 4.90
CA ILE A 245 1.73 -12.36 4.28
C ILE A 245 0.75 -11.86 5.33
N ALA A 246 0.13 -10.72 5.04
CA ALA A 246 -0.99 -10.19 5.80
C ALA A 246 -2.27 -10.77 5.19
N VAL A 247 -3.06 -11.47 5.99
CA VAL A 247 -4.32 -12.07 5.55
C VAL A 247 -5.46 -11.19 6.06
N ASN A 248 -6.38 -10.86 5.14
CA ASN A 248 -7.53 -10.04 5.43
C ASN A 248 -8.53 -10.82 6.30
N PRO A 249 -8.89 -10.31 7.49
CA PRO A 249 -9.76 -11.02 8.42
C PRO A 249 -11.15 -11.33 7.84
N ARG A 250 -11.61 -10.52 6.89
CA ARG A 250 -12.94 -10.66 6.26
C ARG A 250 -13.12 -11.95 5.47
N PHE A 251 -12.02 -12.60 5.09
CA PHE A 251 -12.04 -13.83 4.28
C PHE A 251 -11.64 -15.07 5.10
N ILE A 252 -11.65 -14.97 6.43
CA ILE A 252 -11.32 -16.07 7.33
C ILE A 252 -12.58 -16.55 8.08
N GLY A 253 -13.05 -17.75 7.73
CA GLY A 253 -14.19 -18.51 8.31
C GLY A 253 -14.98 -19.25 7.21
N LYS A 254 -15.34 -20.53 7.27
CA LYS A 254 -15.40 -21.55 8.34
C LYS A 254 -14.56 -22.80 8.09
N ASP A 255 -13.91 -22.96 6.94
CA ASP A 255 -13.04 -24.09 6.58
C ASP A 255 -11.98 -23.68 5.52
N ALA A 256 -11.76 -22.37 5.34
CA ALA A 256 -10.82 -21.85 4.37
C ALA A 256 -9.41 -21.88 4.98
N ASP A 257 -8.80 -23.05 4.97
CA ASP A 257 -7.39 -23.20 5.31
C ASP A 257 -6.53 -22.48 4.27
N ILE A 258 -5.50 -21.77 4.75
CA ILE A 258 -4.47 -21.24 3.85
C ILE A 258 -3.57 -22.41 3.49
N VAL A 259 -3.58 -22.79 2.21
CA VAL A 259 -2.89 -23.98 1.73
C VAL A 259 -1.62 -23.58 0.98
N LEU A 260 -0.51 -24.26 1.32
CA LEU A 260 0.58 -24.48 0.38
C LEU A 260 0.61 -25.97 0.08
N ALA A 261 0.81 -26.32 -1.20
CA ALA A 261 1.00 -27.70 -1.59
C ALA A 261 2.22 -28.22 -0.84
N THR A 262 2.01 -29.20 0.04
CA THR A 262 3.10 -29.97 0.62
C THR A 262 3.66 -30.79 -0.52
N GLY A 263 4.71 -30.28 -1.18
CA GLY A 263 5.45 -31.09 -2.13
C GLY A 263 6.00 -32.31 -1.39
N THR A 264 5.39 -33.47 -1.61
CA THR A 264 6.06 -34.76 -1.40
C THR A 264 7.34 -34.70 -2.23
N SER A 265 8.44 -34.96 -1.53
CA SER A 265 9.83 -34.78 -1.95
C SER A 265 10.18 -35.54 -3.23
#